data_AF-A0A2G2IQP4-F1
#
_entry.id   AF-A0A2G2IQP4-F1
#
_cell.length_a   1.000
_cell.length_b   1.000
_cell.length_c   1.000
_cell.angle_alpha   90.00
_cell.angle_beta   90.00
_cell.angle_gamma   90.00
#
_symmetry.space_group_name_H-M   'P 1'
#
loop_
_entity.id
_entity.type
_entity.pdbx_description
1 polymer ?
#
loop_
_entity_poly.entity_id
_entity_poly.type
_entity_poly.pdbx_seq_one_letter_code
_entity_poly.pdbx_strand_id
1 'polypeptide(L)'
;MELSNTLTEFYSSNADFAIRVGKQKDSDLTSLKLGRIEIMLVASPLYIESQGMLAQPQDLDDADIIISNPLTASWELFECANTNNRIVFKPRKTKYWLMIYRLQSSFQ
;
A
#
# COMPACT_ATOMS: atom_id res chain seq x y z
N MET A 1 8.56 -1.97 23.55
CA MET A 1 7.66 -2.11 22.39
C MET A 1 8.53 -2.20 21.15
N GLU A 2 8.35 -3.24 20.35
CA GLU A 2 9.06 -3.45 19.10
C GLU A 2 8.12 -3.09 17.95
N LEU A 3 8.58 -2.26 17.00
CA LEU A 3 7.83 -1.88 15.81
C LEU A 3 8.58 -2.44 14.60
N SER A 4 7.99 -3.42 13.92
CA SER A 4 8.55 -4.07 12.74
C SER A 4 7.46 -4.21 11.68
N ASN A 5 7.83 -4.01 10.41
CA ASN A 5 6.96 -4.28 9.26
C ASN A 5 7.06 -5.75 8.79
N THR A 6 7.66 -6.61 9.60
CA THR A 6 7.81 -8.04 9.31
C THR A 6 6.54 -8.79 9.70
N LEU A 7 6.17 -9.80 8.91
CA LEU A 7 5.09 -10.71 9.27
C LEU A 7 5.55 -11.63 10.41
N THR A 8 5.12 -11.34 11.64
CA THR A 8 5.43 -12.18 12.81
C THR A 8 4.38 -13.28 13.00
N GLU A 9 4.85 -14.47 13.37
CA GLU A 9 3.97 -15.57 13.76
C GLU A 9 3.27 -15.27 15.07
N PHE A 10 1.93 -15.37 15.08
CA PHE A 10 1.12 -14.98 16.24
C PHE A 10 1.45 -15.85 17.47
N TYR A 11 1.62 -17.16 17.29
CA TYR A 11 1.94 -18.09 18.37
C TYR A 11 3.30 -17.83 19.03
N SER A 12 4.23 -17.19 18.31
CA SER A 12 5.53 -16.81 18.86
C SER A 12 5.48 -15.51 19.67
N SER A 13 4.36 -14.78 19.60
CA SER A 13 4.14 -13.55 20.33
C SER A 13 3.31 -13.79 21.60
N ASN A 14 3.64 -13.12 22.70
CA ASN A 14 2.81 -13.09 23.91
C ASN A 14 1.61 -12.13 23.76
N ALA A 15 0.97 -12.09 22.58
CA ALA A 15 -0.10 -11.17 22.26
C ALA A 15 -1.48 -11.84 22.40
N ASP A 16 -2.47 -11.09 22.90
CA ASP A 16 -3.86 -11.60 23.04
C ASP A 16 -4.63 -11.57 21.71
N PHE A 17 -4.34 -10.60 20.84
CA PHE A 17 -4.94 -10.49 19.51
C PHE A 17 -3.99 -9.86 18.50
N ALA A 18 -4.28 -10.05 17.21
CA ALA A 18 -3.55 -9.43 16.11
C ALA A 18 -4.53 -8.74 15.15
N ILE A 19 -4.14 -7.56 14.66
CA ILE A 19 -4.81 -6.87 13.55
C ILE A 19 -3.95 -7.08 12.31
N ARG A 20 -4.53 -7.65 11.26
CA ARG A 20 -3.82 -8.02 10.02
C ARG A 20 -4.59 -7.56 8.79
N VAL A 21 -3.86 -7.22 7.74
CA VAL A 21 -4.39 -7.01 6.40
C VAL A 21 -4.25 -8.31 5.61
N GLY A 22 -5.31 -8.71 4.91
CA GLY A 22 -5.32 -9.90 4.06
C GLY A 22 -5.91 -11.13 4.74
N LYS A 23 -6.05 -12.21 3.96
CA LYS A 23 -6.61 -13.47 4.46
C LYS A 23 -5.60 -14.14 5.38
N GLN A 24 -6.05 -14.53 6.57
CA GLN A 24 -5.25 -15.40 7.43
C GLN A 24 -5.13 -16.77 6.76
N LYS A 25 -3.91 -17.32 6.67
CA LYS A 25 -3.72 -18.72 6.28
C LYS A 25 -4.51 -19.61 7.24
N ASP A 26 -4.98 -20.76 6.75
CA ASP A 26 -5.77 -21.70 7.55
C ASP A 26 -5.04 -21.95 8.89
N SER A 27 -5.70 -21.52 9.96
CA SER A 27 -5.18 -21.52 11.33
C SER A 27 -6.34 -21.80 12.26
N ASP A 28 -6.05 -22.38 13.43
CA ASP A 28 -7.05 -22.60 14.48
C ASP A 28 -7.52 -21.30 15.19
N LEU A 29 -7.13 -20.13 14.67
CA LEU A 29 -7.49 -18.82 15.23
C LEU A 29 -8.79 -18.31 14.60
N THR A 30 -9.69 -17.81 15.45
CA THR A 30 -10.90 -17.10 15.03
C THR A 30 -10.55 -15.73 14.47
N SER A 31 -11.04 -15.40 13.28
CA SER A 31 -10.86 -14.09 12.65
C SER A 31 -12.18 -13.31 12.54
N LEU A 32 -12.16 -12.02 12.88
CA LEU A 32 -13.26 -11.08 12.64
C LEU A 32 -12.88 -10.10 11.52
N LYS A 33 -13.72 -9.98 10.49
CA LYS A 33 -13.52 -8.95 9.45
C LYS A 33 -13.86 -7.57 10.03
N LEU A 34 -12.83 -6.74 10.20
CA LEU A 34 -12.99 -5.36 10.69
C LEU A 34 -13.38 -4.38 9.58
N GLY A 35 -13.00 -4.65 8.34
CA GLY A 35 -13.27 -3.75 7.22
C GLY A 35 -12.52 -4.13 5.95
N ARG A 36 -12.45 -3.16 5.02
CA ARG A 36 -11.64 -3.22 3.81
C ARG A 36 -10.80 -1.95 3.74
N ILE A 37 -9.56 -2.08 3.29
CA ILE A 37 -8.73 -0.95 2.91
C ILE A 37 -8.58 -0.92 1.39
N GLU A 38 -8.48 0.28 0.83
CA GLU A 38 -8.17 0.50 -0.57
C GLU A 38 -6.79 1.13 -0.67
N ILE A 39 -6.00 0.65 -1.65
CA ILE A 39 -4.67 1.20 -1.94
C ILE A 39 -4.84 2.17 -3.09
N MET A 40 -4.38 3.40 -2.92
CA MET A 40 -4.44 4.44 -3.93
C MET A 40 -3.02 4.91 -4.27
N LEU A 41 -2.81 5.23 -5.55
CA LEU A 41 -1.61 5.93 -5.98
C LEU A 41 -1.71 7.38 -5.54
N VAL A 42 -0.66 7.85 -4.87
CA VAL A 42 -0.57 9.22 -4.36
C VAL A 42 0.78 9.81 -4.68
N ALA A 43 0.83 11.11 -4.87
CA ALA A 43 2.04 11.89 -5.03
C ALA A 43 1.89 13.21 -4.27
N SER A 44 3.02 13.82 -3.89
CA SER A 44 2.98 15.15 -3.29
C SER A 44 2.58 16.20 -4.36
N PRO A 45 1.90 17.29 -3.97
CA PRO A 45 1.55 18.35 -4.92
C PRO A 45 2.76 18.91 -5.67
N LEU A 46 3.87 19.13 -4.96
CA LEU A 46 5.13 19.62 -5.54
C LEU A 46 5.71 18.64 -6.57
N TYR A 47 5.59 17.33 -6.35
CA TYR A 47 6.03 16.34 -7.33
C TYR A 47 5.22 16.46 -8.62
N ILE A 48 3.88 16.54 -8.50
CA ILE A 48 2.96 16.68 -9.64
C ILE A 48 3.23 17.97 -10.41
N GLU A 49 3.48 19.09 -9.73
CA GLU A 49 3.82 20.36 -10.40
C GLU A 49 5.12 20.26 -11.22
N SER A 50 6.10 19.48 -10.75
CA SER A 50 7.40 19.34 -11.41
C SER A 50 7.41 18.31 -12.55
N GLN A 51 6.70 17.19 -12.41
CA GLN A 51 6.71 16.06 -13.36
C GLN A 51 5.48 16.04 -14.27
N GLY A 52 4.41 16.74 -13.90
CA GLY A 52 3.10 16.62 -14.51
C GLY A 52 2.26 15.48 -13.94
N MET A 53 0.98 15.48 -14.29
CA MET A 53 0.03 14.43 -13.92
C MET A 53 0.17 13.24 -14.88
N LEU A 54 0.14 12.02 -14.35
CA LEU A 54 0.08 10.80 -15.17
C LEU A 54 -1.30 10.70 -15.85
N ALA A 55 -1.32 10.41 -17.14
CA ALA A 55 -2.56 10.29 -17.92
C ALA A 55 -3.03 8.83 -18.02
N GLN A 56 -2.09 7.88 -18.01
CA GLN A 56 -2.35 6.45 -18.12
C GLN A 56 -1.40 5.64 -17.23
N PRO A 57 -1.77 4.41 -16.83
CA PRO A 57 -0.93 3.60 -15.97
C PRO A 57 0.47 3.29 -16.52
N GLN A 58 0.66 3.31 -17.84
CA GLN A 58 1.96 3.09 -18.49
C GLN A 58 2.97 4.20 -18.19
N ASP A 59 2.50 5.41 -17.88
CA ASP A 59 3.38 6.54 -17.54
C ASP A 59 4.16 6.28 -16.24
N LEU A 60 3.72 5.31 -15.42
CA LEU A 60 4.45 4.85 -14.24
C LEU A 60 5.81 4.20 -14.58
N ASP A 61 6.03 3.70 -15.80
CA ASP A 61 7.32 3.12 -16.18
C ASP A 61 8.47 4.17 -16.15
N ASP A 62 8.13 5.45 -16.36
CA ASP A 62 9.07 6.57 -16.39
C ASP A 62 9.03 7.45 -15.13
N ALA A 63 8.01 7.28 -14.28
CA ALA A 63 7.87 8.01 -13.02
C ALA A 63 8.85 7.53 -11.93
N ASP A 64 9.21 8.41 -11.01
CA ASP A 64 9.94 8.03 -9.80
C ASP A 64 8.98 7.40 -8.78
N ILE A 65 9.07 6.08 -8.62
CA ILE A 65 8.18 5.31 -7.76
C ILE A 65 8.86 4.92 -6.44
N ILE A 66 8.15 5.15 -5.34
CA ILE A 66 8.49 4.65 -4.00
C ILE A 66 7.66 3.41 -3.71
N ILE A 67 8.32 2.30 -3.36
CA ILE A 67 7.67 1.01 -3.05
C ILE A 67 8.26 0.45 -1.76
N SER A 68 7.40 -0.06 -0.87
CA SER A 68 7.81 -0.81 0.31
C SER A 68 7.56 -2.31 0.12
N ASN A 69 8.42 -3.15 0.69
CA ASN A 69 8.17 -4.59 0.76
C ASN A 69 7.00 -4.84 1.75
N PRO A 70 6.05 -5.75 1.48
CA PRO A 70 6.01 -6.76 0.40
C PRO A 70 5.25 -6.34 -0.88
N LEU A 71 4.98 -5.06 -1.11
CA LEU A 71 4.19 -4.58 -2.27
C LEU A 71 4.94 -4.68 -3.62
N THR A 72 6.02 -5.46 -3.70
CA THR A 72 6.94 -5.54 -4.85
C THR A 72 6.50 -6.50 -5.96
N ALA A 73 5.43 -7.28 -5.77
CA ALA A 73 5.09 -8.37 -6.70
C ALA A 73 4.34 -7.90 -7.98
N SER A 74 3.21 -7.21 -7.83
CA SER A 74 2.40 -6.68 -8.93
C SER A 74 1.25 -5.86 -8.36
N TRP A 75 0.91 -4.76 -9.03
CA TRP A 75 -0.21 -3.90 -8.64
C TRP A 75 -1.37 -4.09 -9.60
N GLU A 76 -2.56 -4.30 -9.06
CA GLU A 76 -3.79 -4.19 -9.83
C GLU A 76 -4.24 -2.74 -9.76
N LEU A 77 -4.05 -2.01 -10.86
CA LEU A 77 -4.43 -0.61 -11.00
C LEU A 77 -5.83 -0.53 -11.62
N PHE A 78 -6.59 0.43 -11.12
CA PHE A 78 -7.95 0.74 -11.56
C PHE A 78 -8.03 2.23 -11.84
N GLU A 79 -8.80 2.62 -12.83
CA GLU A 79 -9.13 4.04 -13.01
C GLU A 79 -10.11 4.46 -11.91
N CYS A 80 -9.85 5.60 -11.26
CA CYS A 80 -10.75 6.15 -10.23
C CYS A 80 -12.18 6.38 -10.76
N ALA A 81 -12.32 6.70 -12.05
CA ALA A 81 -13.62 6.91 -12.70
C ALA A 81 -14.29 5.61 -13.16
N ASN A 82 -13.54 4.52 -13.34
CA ASN A 82 -14.06 3.25 -13.84
C ASN A 82 -13.24 2.06 -13.33
N THR A 83 -13.78 1.37 -12.33
CA THR A 83 -13.15 0.21 -11.70
C THR A 83 -13.20 -1.06 -12.54
N ASN A 84 -13.92 -1.08 -13.68
CA ASN A 84 -13.94 -2.25 -14.57
C ASN A 84 -12.67 -2.37 -15.41
N ASN A 85 -11.91 -1.29 -15.58
CA ASN A 85 -10.65 -1.35 -16.32
C ASN A 85 -9.50 -1.72 -15.36
N ARG A 86 -9.10 -2.99 -15.37
CA ARG A 86 -8.03 -3.51 -14.52
C ARG A 86 -6.75 -3.68 -15.31
N ILE A 87 -5.69 -3.01 -14.88
CA ILE A 87 -4.35 -3.15 -15.45
C ILE A 87 -3.41 -3.71 -14.39
N VAL A 88 -2.75 -4.82 -14.70
CA VAL A 88 -1.70 -5.38 -13.84
C VAL A 88 -0.39 -4.67 -14.18
N PHE A 89 0.07 -3.81 -13.29
CA PHE A 89 1.35 -3.11 -13.42
C PHE A 89 2.43 -3.81 -12.60
N LYS A 90 3.62 -3.96 -13.20
CA LYS A 90 4.80 -4.49 -12.52
C LYS A 90 5.91 -3.43 -12.60
N PRO A 91 6.25 -2.79 -11.48
CA PRO A 91 7.27 -1.75 -11.47
C PRO A 91 8.63 -2.35 -11.84
N ARG A 92 9.30 -1.74 -12.82
CA ARG A 92 10.61 -2.20 -13.31
C ARG A 92 11.78 -1.65 -12.49
N LYS A 93 11.59 -0.52 -11.81
CA LYS A 93 12.59 0.21 -11.05
C LYS A 93 12.03 0.53 -9.66
N THR A 94 12.89 0.51 -8.64
CA THR A 94 12.53 0.92 -7.29
C THR A 94 13.57 1.94 -6.82
N LYS A 95 13.13 3.16 -6.48
CA LYS A 95 13.99 4.15 -5.83
C LYS A 95 13.52 4.33 -4.39
N TYR A 96 14.42 4.11 -3.43
CA TYR A 96 14.14 4.26 -2.01
C TYR A 96 14.43 5.69 -1.56
N TRP A 97 13.44 6.57 -1.58
CA TRP A 97 13.50 7.84 -0.84
C TRP A 97 12.18 8.05 -0.11
N LEU A 98 12.21 7.85 1.21
CA LEU A 98 11.06 8.05 2.09
C LEU A 98 10.99 9.54 2.46
N MET A 99 9.91 10.22 2.08
CA MET A 99 9.55 11.51 2.70
C MET A 99 8.07 11.46 3.05
N ILE A 100 7.77 11.23 4.34
CA ILE A 100 6.41 11.22 4.88
C ILE A 100 6.20 12.49 5.72
N TYR A 101 5.29 13.35 5.28
CA TYR A 101 4.51 14.28 6.11
C TYR A 101 3.06 14.24 5.56
N ARG A 102 1.96 14.38 6.30
CA ARG A 102 1.65 15.09 7.54
C ARG A 102 0.40 14.46 8.18
N LEU A 103 0.39 14.25 9.50
CA LEU A 103 -0.84 14.04 10.28
C LEU A 103 -1.63 15.36 10.29
N GLN A 104 -2.81 15.38 9.68
CA GLN A 104 -3.83 16.38 9.98
C GLN A 104 -4.79 15.76 10.99
N SER A 105 -4.50 15.99 12.27
CA SER A 105 -5.49 15.80 13.33
C SER A 105 -6.56 16.87 13.18
N SER A 106 -7.76 16.45 12.82
CA SER A 106 -9.00 17.18 13.09
C SER A 106 -9.97 16.17 13.70
N PHE A 107 -9.87 16.00 15.02
CA PHE A 107 -10.99 15.51 15.81
C PHE A 107 -12.00 16.67 15.89
N GLN A 108 -13.21 16.45 15.40
CA GLN A 108 -14.40 17.07 15.98
C GLN A 108 -15.19 15.99 16.71
#